data_AF-A0A2N0AK16-F1
#
_entry.id   AF-A0A2N0AK16-F1
#
_cell.length_a   1.000
_cell.length_b   1.000
_cell.length_c   1.000
_cell.angle_alpha   90.00
_cell.angle_beta   90.00
_cell.angle_gamma   90.00
#
_symmetry.space_group_name_H-M   'P 1'
#
loop_
_entity.id
_entity.type
_entity.pdbx_description
1 polymer ?
#
loop_
_entity_poly.entity_id
_entity_poly.type
_entity_poly.pdbx_seq_one_letter_code
_entity_poly.pdbx_strand_id
1 'polypeptide(L)'
;MKHWCIYLLLFTNINLLAETYEEEVIQSIESIRTIKDSEDKKEIEEFNSLMDSNWKKFAEKKSVSIPIIQNKLKEELSSKTPNQMILLDLSWYLVNSDPNCDLQIITQTFEAIDFRNPTIIQNTQQYFRLALFLSEKSIPGFLNLIDQRFLRNESRTFFIPQHVALVDAHAQRTHLYGVYGDQSVPHLLKLLKTETNIKLRQSMTSILRRICTPDCANDISEILKTEQDHTTFVNGTYILLDNVGPVGKDLYLNLNPKSLSKETEDYFHSEQNYVKNQSYSFFIGKLKKKYGESNNDFSDSQLMTELEKMIQNRGESDIIHPLDFFSNSIDKQILINKLIEARRKSFLRINHHGMQDIDINNLILNTIYYQKQSTDDTI
;
A
#
# COMPACT_ATOMS: atom_id res chain seq x y z
N MET A 1 22.10 -86.80 26.57
CA MET A 1 22.04 -85.57 27.38
C MET A 1 23.19 -84.64 27.01
N LYS A 2 22.92 -83.60 26.22
CA LYS A 2 23.57 -82.27 26.26
C LYS A 2 22.94 -81.44 25.14
N HIS A 3 22.04 -80.54 25.53
CA HIS A 3 21.25 -79.70 24.64
C HIS A 3 22.05 -78.49 24.17
N TRP A 4 21.97 -78.26 22.87
CA TRP A 4 22.13 -76.97 22.20
C TRP A 4 21.09 -75.96 22.75
N CYS A 5 21.56 -74.78 23.15
CA CYS A 5 20.72 -73.58 23.24
C CYS A 5 21.29 -72.55 22.26
N ILE A 6 20.68 -72.46 21.09
CA ILE A 6 20.83 -71.32 20.19
C ILE A 6 19.81 -70.27 20.63
N TYR A 7 20.29 -69.15 21.15
CA TYR A 7 19.50 -67.95 21.39
C TYR A 7 19.16 -67.31 20.04
N LEU A 8 17.88 -67.26 19.70
CA LEU A 8 17.35 -66.54 18.56
C LEU A 8 17.14 -65.08 18.96
N LEU A 9 18.13 -64.23 18.67
CA LEU A 9 17.98 -62.77 18.73
C LEU A 9 17.11 -62.34 17.54
N LEU A 10 15.83 -62.10 17.81
CA LEU A 10 14.95 -61.34 16.94
C LEU A 10 15.47 -59.90 16.86
N PHE A 11 16.26 -59.62 15.82
CA PHE A 11 16.52 -58.26 15.37
C PHE A 11 15.21 -57.65 14.87
N THR A 12 14.58 -56.83 15.71
CA THR A 12 13.62 -55.84 15.26
C THR A 12 14.36 -54.79 14.43
N ASN A 13 14.43 -55.01 13.13
CA ASN A 13 14.79 -53.98 12.15
C ASN A 13 13.68 -52.91 12.16
N ILE A 14 13.74 -52.00 13.12
CA ILE A 14 13.06 -50.71 13.00
C ILE A 14 13.87 -49.97 11.94
N ASN A 15 13.38 -49.98 10.71
CA ASN A 15 13.84 -49.08 9.67
C ASN A 15 13.53 -47.64 10.13
N LEU A 16 14.47 -47.02 10.85
CA LEU A 16 14.61 -45.57 10.86
C LEU A 16 15.07 -45.17 9.45
N LEU A 17 14.12 -45.04 8.51
CA LEU A 17 14.38 -44.29 7.30
C LEU A 17 14.54 -42.83 7.73
N ALA A 18 15.69 -42.24 7.41
CA ALA A 18 15.89 -40.81 7.57
C ALA A 18 14.81 -40.10 6.75
N GLU A 19 14.05 -39.23 7.40
CA GLU A 19 12.99 -38.46 6.75
C GLU A 19 13.61 -37.64 5.61
N THR A 20 12.99 -37.71 4.44
CA THR A 20 13.45 -36.92 3.29
C THR A 20 13.14 -35.45 3.53
N TYR A 21 13.95 -34.55 2.98
CA TYR A 21 13.69 -33.10 3.11
C TYR A 21 12.30 -32.72 2.58
N GLU A 22 11.84 -33.39 1.52
CA GLU A 22 10.49 -33.26 0.97
C GLU A 22 9.40 -33.59 2.00
N GLU A 23 9.57 -34.68 2.76
CA GLU A 23 8.65 -35.06 3.84
C GLU A 23 8.68 -34.04 4.98
N GLU A 24 9.86 -33.55 5.38
CA GLU A 24 10.00 -32.50 6.39
C GLU A 24 9.25 -31.21 5.97
N VAL A 25 9.35 -30.81 4.70
CA VAL A 25 8.63 -29.63 4.16
C VAL A 25 7.12 -29.87 4.23
N ILE A 26 6.64 -31.06 3.85
CA ILE A 26 5.21 -31.40 3.92
C ILE A 26 4.73 -31.37 5.38
N GLN A 27 5.49 -31.95 6.31
CA GLN A 27 5.15 -31.90 7.74
C GLN A 27 5.10 -30.46 8.26
N SER A 28 6.07 -29.62 7.90
CA SER A 28 6.07 -28.20 8.23
C SER A 28 4.81 -27.50 7.71
N ILE A 29 4.39 -27.76 6.47
CA ILE A 29 3.15 -27.19 5.94
C ILE A 29 1.92 -27.70 6.72
N GLU A 30 1.84 -29.00 6.98
CA GLU A 30 0.70 -29.59 7.70
C GLU A 30 0.60 -29.06 9.15
N SER A 31 1.73 -28.73 9.78
CA SER A 31 1.74 -28.10 11.11
C SER A 31 1.04 -26.74 11.14
N ILE A 32 1.02 -25.99 10.02
CA ILE A 32 0.33 -24.69 9.92
C ILE A 32 -1.18 -24.86 10.15
N ARG A 33 -1.76 -26.02 9.83
CA ARG A 33 -3.20 -26.27 10.06
C ARG A 33 -3.60 -26.23 11.53
N THR A 34 -2.63 -26.42 12.42
CA THR A 34 -2.88 -26.42 13.87
C THR A 34 -3.07 -25.00 14.42
N ILE A 35 -2.66 -23.98 13.66
CA ILE A 35 -2.84 -22.58 14.01
C ILE A 35 -4.32 -22.24 13.91
N LYS A 36 -4.86 -21.73 15.00
CA LYS A 36 -6.25 -21.30 15.17
C LYS A 36 -6.27 -19.91 15.79
N ASP A 37 -7.44 -19.29 15.81
CA ASP A 37 -7.61 -18.07 16.59
C ASP A 37 -7.43 -18.35 18.09
N SER A 38 -6.62 -17.54 18.77
CA SER A 38 -6.43 -17.61 20.22
C SER A 38 -6.34 -16.21 20.83
N GLU A 39 -6.81 -16.06 22.07
CA GLU A 39 -6.61 -14.86 22.89
C GLU A 39 -5.47 -15.03 23.91
N ASP A 40 -4.95 -16.26 24.06
CA ASP A 40 -3.83 -16.55 24.94
C ASP A 40 -2.52 -16.11 24.28
N LYS A 41 -1.83 -15.17 24.92
CA LYS A 41 -0.54 -14.65 24.45
C LYS A 41 0.49 -15.75 24.27
N LYS A 42 0.49 -16.77 25.13
CA LYS A 42 1.46 -17.87 25.05
C LYS A 42 1.20 -18.73 23.82
N GLU A 43 -0.07 -19.07 23.55
CA GLU A 43 -0.44 -19.80 22.33
C GLU A 43 -0.08 -18.99 21.06
N ILE A 44 -0.30 -17.67 21.07
CA ILE A 44 0.08 -16.79 19.96
C ILE A 44 1.60 -16.80 19.74
N GLU A 45 2.40 -16.72 20.81
CA GLU A 45 3.87 -16.80 20.73
C GLU A 45 4.35 -18.16 20.21
N GLU A 46 3.70 -19.26 20.62
CA GLU A 46 3.95 -20.60 20.12
C GLU A 46 3.63 -20.72 18.62
N PHE A 47 2.49 -20.18 18.17
CA PHE A 47 2.13 -20.14 16.75
C PHE A 47 3.11 -19.30 15.91
N ASN A 48 3.52 -18.13 16.40
CA ASN A 48 4.53 -17.31 15.73
C ASN A 48 5.87 -18.05 15.59
N SER A 49 6.29 -18.73 16.67
CA SER A 49 7.53 -19.54 16.66
C SER A 49 7.45 -20.72 15.69
N LEU A 50 6.27 -21.35 15.58
CA LEU A 50 6.01 -22.42 14.62
C LEU A 50 6.13 -21.91 13.16
N MET A 51 5.50 -20.78 12.83
CA MET A 51 5.60 -20.17 11.51
C MET A 51 7.04 -19.82 11.15
N ASP A 52 7.78 -19.18 12.07
CA ASP A 52 9.19 -18.85 11.88
C ASP A 52 10.06 -20.09 11.65
N SER A 53 9.79 -21.18 12.36
CA SER A 53 10.49 -22.46 12.19
C SER A 53 10.21 -23.07 10.81
N ASN A 54 8.95 -23.08 10.39
CA ASN A 54 8.55 -23.57 9.07
C ASN A 54 9.18 -22.74 7.95
N TRP A 55 9.21 -21.42 8.08
CA TRP A 55 9.84 -20.53 7.10
C TRP A 55 11.34 -20.76 6.99
N LYS A 56 12.04 -20.98 8.12
CA LYS A 56 13.46 -21.37 8.11
C LYS A 56 13.65 -22.69 7.38
N LYS A 57 12.83 -23.71 7.69
CA LYS A 57 12.85 -25.01 7.01
C LYS A 57 12.68 -24.85 5.50
N PHE A 58 11.68 -24.10 5.04
CA PHE A 58 11.45 -23.83 3.62
C PHE A 58 12.64 -23.12 2.96
N ALA A 59 13.32 -22.22 3.68
CA ALA A 59 14.44 -21.45 3.16
C ALA A 59 15.73 -22.27 2.99
N GLU A 60 15.90 -23.39 3.70
CA GLU A 60 17.08 -24.26 3.61
C GLU A 60 17.34 -24.75 2.16
N LYS A 61 16.29 -25.12 1.42
CA LYS A 61 16.39 -25.60 0.05
C LYS A 61 15.19 -25.16 -0.79
N LYS A 62 15.14 -23.85 -1.09
CA LYS A 62 14.09 -23.18 -1.88
C LYS A 62 13.72 -23.89 -3.19
N SER A 63 14.70 -24.46 -3.89
CA SER A 63 14.47 -25.18 -5.16
C SER A 63 13.59 -26.43 -5.02
N VAL A 64 13.47 -26.97 -3.80
CA VAL A 64 12.59 -28.10 -3.48
C VAL A 64 11.30 -27.63 -2.79
N SER A 65 11.41 -26.71 -1.82
CA SER A 65 10.25 -26.27 -1.03
C SER A 65 9.25 -25.44 -1.84
N ILE A 66 9.70 -24.55 -2.74
CA ILE A 66 8.79 -23.70 -3.53
C ILE A 66 7.81 -24.52 -4.40
N PRO A 67 8.26 -25.50 -5.22
CA PRO A 67 7.34 -26.35 -5.98
C PRO A 67 6.33 -27.10 -5.10
N ILE A 68 6.75 -27.60 -3.93
CA ILE A 68 5.87 -28.28 -2.97
C ILE A 68 4.80 -27.31 -2.46
N ILE A 69 5.21 -26.11 -2.03
CA ILE A 69 4.30 -25.07 -1.53
C ILE A 69 3.28 -24.66 -2.61
N GLN A 70 3.73 -24.46 -3.85
CA GLN A 70 2.86 -24.13 -4.98
C GLN A 70 1.82 -25.23 -5.24
N ASN A 71 2.23 -26.50 -5.22
CA ASN A 71 1.31 -27.62 -5.37
C ASN A 71 0.31 -27.68 -4.21
N LYS A 72 0.77 -27.44 -2.99
CA LYS A 72 -0.10 -27.46 -1.81
C LYS A 72 -1.14 -26.33 -1.83
N LEU A 73 -0.76 -25.14 -2.30
CA LEU A 73 -1.73 -24.06 -2.53
C LEU A 73 -2.78 -24.44 -3.56
N LYS A 74 -2.41 -25.10 -4.67
CA LYS A 74 -3.37 -25.60 -5.67
C LYS A 74 -4.32 -26.65 -5.10
N GLU A 75 -3.81 -27.55 -4.25
CA GLU A 75 -4.63 -28.54 -3.54
C GLU A 75 -5.64 -27.85 -2.60
N GLU A 76 -5.20 -26.88 -1.81
CA GLU A 76 -6.08 -26.13 -0.92
C GLU A 76 -7.14 -25.33 -1.70
N LEU A 77 -6.76 -24.68 -2.80
CA LEU A 77 -7.68 -23.97 -3.68
C LEU A 77 -8.76 -24.89 -4.29
N SER A 78 -8.45 -26.17 -4.48
CA SER A 78 -9.37 -27.18 -5.00
C SER A 78 -10.20 -27.85 -3.89
N SER A 79 -9.88 -27.59 -2.61
CA SER A 79 -10.58 -28.15 -1.46
C SER A 79 -11.95 -27.50 -1.27
N LYS A 80 -12.91 -28.28 -0.77
CA LYS A 80 -14.24 -27.76 -0.38
C LYS A 80 -14.17 -26.82 0.83
N THR A 81 -13.16 -27.01 1.68
CA THR A 81 -12.94 -26.22 2.89
C THR A 81 -11.44 -25.88 3.00
N PRO A 82 -10.98 -24.88 2.23
CA PRO A 82 -9.57 -24.49 2.24
C PRO A 82 -9.15 -23.99 3.62
N ASN A 83 -7.96 -24.39 4.08
CA ASN A 83 -7.41 -23.89 5.34
C ASN A 83 -6.89 -22.45 5.14
N GLN A 84 -7.53 -21.51 5.84
CA GLN A 84 -7.28 -20.07 5.67
C GLN A 84 -5.84 -19.67 6.04
N MET A 85 -5.26 -20.30 7.07
CA MET A 85 -3.88 -20.01 7.49
C MET A 85 -2.86 -20.56 6.50
N ILE A 86 -3.08 -21.76 5.93
CA ILE A 86 -2.23 -22.28 4.85
C ILE A 86 -2.27 -21.33 3.65
N LEU A 87 -3.46 -20.93 3.21
CA LEU A 87 -3.62 -20.00 2.10
C LEU A 87 -2.84 -18.70 2.34
N LEU A 88 -2.98 -18.09 3.52
CA LEU A 88 -2.30 -16.85 3.88
C LEU A 88 -0.78 -17.01 4.00
N ASP A 89 -0.33 -17.96 4.82
CA ASP A 89 1.07 -18.08 5.20
C ASP A 89 1.95 -18.49 4.02
N LEU A 90 1.53 -19.53 3.29
CA LEU A 90 2.28 -20.03 2.15
C LEU A 90 2.31 -19.02 1.00
N SER A 91 1.22 -18.30 0.75
CA SER A 91 1.22 -17.22 -0.26
C SER A 91 2.17 -16.12 0.13
N TRP A 92 2.16 -15.71 1.40
CA TRP A 92 3.07 -14.69 1.89
C TRP A 92 4.53 -15.15 1.83
N TYR A 93 4.82 -16.41 2.16
CA TYR A 93 6.15 -16.99 2.01
C TYR A 93 6.63 -16.95 0.56
N LEU A 94 5.80 -17.37 -0.40
CA LEU A 94 6.15 -17.37 -1.83
C LEU A 94 6.47 -15.95 -2.31
N VAL A 95 5.66 -14.96 -1.94
CA VAL A 95 5.88 -13.55 -2.29
C VAL A 95 7.23 -13.02 -1.78
N ASN A 96 7.66 -13.44 -0.59
CA ASN A 96 8.94 -12.99 -0.01
C ASN A 96 10.14 -13.79 -0.49
N SER A 97 9.93 -15.05 -0.89
CA SER A 97 11.03 -15.99 -1.13
C SER A 97 11.37 -16.17 -2.59
N ASP A 98 10.44 -15.85 -3.50
CA ASP A 98 10.57 -16.02 -4.95
C ASP A 98 10.18 -14.73 -5.71
N PRO A 99 11.16 -14.01 -6.27
CA PRO A 99 10.89 -12.85 -7.13
C PRO A 99 10.02 -13.16 -8.35
N ASN A 100 9.99 -14.42 -8.78
CA ASN A 100 9.23 -14.92 -9.93
C ASN A 100 8.03 -15.77 -9.50
N CYS A 101 7.53 -15.58 -8.28
CA CYS A 101 6.37 -16.32 -7.79
C CYS A 101 5.19 -16.24 -8.77
N ASP A 102 4.44 -17.34 -8.87
CA ASP A 102 3.28 -17.44 -9.74
C ASP A 102 2.15 -16.51 -9.24
N LEU A 103 2.09 -15.30 -9.82
CA LEU A 103 1.11 -14.28 -9.47
C LEU A 103 -0.33 -14.77 -9.62
N GLN A 104 -0.60 -15.73 -10.50
CA GLN A 104 -1.94 -16.27 -10.67
C GLN A 104 -2.35 -17.07 -9.43
N ILE A 105 -1.47 -17.95 -8.93
CA ILE A 105 -1.71 -18.72 -7.70
C ILE A 105 -1.88 -17.78 -6.50
N ILE A 106 -1.03 -16.76 -6.37
CA ILE A 106 -1.12 -15.79 -5.26
C ILE A 106 -2.45 -15.03 -5.32
N THR A 107 -2.87 -14.59 -6.50
CA THR A 107 -4.14 -13.87 -6.68
C THR A 107 -5.33 -14.77 -6.34
N GLN A 108 -5.38 -15.99 -6.89
CA GLN A 108 -6.45 -16.96 -6.61
C GLN A 108 -6.51 -17.32 -5.13
N THR A 109 -5.35 -17.47 -4.49
CA THR A 109 -5.27 -17.74 -3.05
C THR A 109 -5.81 -16.57 -2.25
N PHE A 110 -5.40 -15.34 -2.57
CA PHE A 110 -5.95 -14.16 -1.93
C PHE A 110 -7.47 -14.08 -2.10
N GLU A 111 -7.99 -14.34 -3.29
CA GLU A 111 -9.44 -14.39 -3.57
C GLU A 111 -10.17 -15.44 -2.71
N ALA A 112 -9.57 -16.61 -2.49
CA ALA A 112 -10.13 -17.68 -1.68
C ALA A 112 -10.06 -17.43 -0.16
N ILE A 113 -9.20 -16.51 0.30
CA ILE A 113 -9.12 -16.14 1.73
C ILE A 113 -10.39 -15.40 2.14
N ASP A 114 -11.08 -15.94 3.14
CA ASP A 114 -12.16 -15.28 3.86
C ASP A 114 -11.58 -14.27 4.86
N PHE A 115 -11.64 -12.99 4.49
CA PHE A 115 -11.16 -11.87 5.31
C PHE A 115 -11.94 -11.69 6.63
N ARG A 116 -13.05 -12.40 6.83
CA ARG A 116 -13.83 -12.40 8.07
C ARG A 116 -13.51 -13.59 8.98
N ASN A 117 -12.71 -14.53 8.50
CA ASN A 117 -12.29 -15.66 9.32
C ASN A 117 -11.46 -15.17 10.54
N PRO A 118 -11.76 -15.64 11.77
CA PRO A 118 -11.05 -15.19 12.97
C PRO A 118 -9.53 -15.32 12.90
N THR A 119 -9.01 -16.41 12.31
CA THR A 119 -7.57 -16.62 12.13
C THR A 119 -6.96 -15.57 11.20
N ILE A 120 -7.68 -15.14 10.15
CA ILE A 120 -7.22 -14.07 9.26
C ILE A 120 -7.28 -12.70 9.95
N ILE A 121 -8.32 -12.44 10.74
CA ILE A 121 -8.43 -11.20 11.53
C ILE A 121 -7.28 -11.07 12.55
N GLN A 122 -6.85 -12.17 13.15
CA GLN A 122 -5.68 -12.18 14.04
C GLN A 122 -4.37 -11.95 13.28
N ASN A 123 -4.28 -12.44 12.05
CA ASN A 123 -3.13 -12.27 11.15
C ASN A 123 -3.29 -11.09 10.17
N THR A 124 -4.02 -10.05 10.58
CA THR A 124 -4.38 -8.92 9.69
C THR A 124 -3.16 -8.20 9.09
N GLN A 125 -2.03 -8.16 9.78
CA GLN A 125 -0.80 -7.55 9.26
C GLN A 125 -0.27 -8.32 8.05
N GLN A 126 -0.21 -9.65 8.14
CA GLN A 126 0.25 -10.51 7.04
C GLN A 126 -0.73 -10.43 5.86
N TYR A 127 -2.04 -10.48 6.16
CA TYR A 127 -3.09 -10.33 5.17
C TYR A 127 -3.00 -8.99 4.41
N PHE A 128 -2.83 -7.89 5.14
CA PHE A 128 -2.64 -6.57 4.56
C PHE A 128 -1.37 -6.50 3.69
N ARG A 129 -0.24 -7.07 4.14
CA ARG A 129 1.01 -7.08 3.36
C ARG A 129 0.88 -7.87 2.06
N LEU A 130 0.15 -8.99 2.08
CA LEU A 130 -0.18 -9.74 0.88
C LEU A 130 -1.05 -8.91 -0.08
N ALA A 131 -2.05 -8.21 0.44
CA ALA A 131 -2.88 -7.31 -0.35
C ALA A 131 -2.07 -6.13 -0.93
N LEU A 132 -1.12 -5.58 -0.17
CA LEU A 132 -0.25 -4.49 -0.60
C LEU A 132 0.67 -4.92 -1.74
N PHE A 133 1.22 -6.14 -1.67
CA PHE A 133 2.00 -6.72 -2.76
C PHE A 133 1.16 -6.86 -4.04
N LEU A 134 -0.04 -7.45 -3.95
CA LEU A 134 -0.93 -7.59 -5.11
C LEU A 134 -1.36 -6.24 -5.68
N SER A 135 -1.54 -5.25 -4.80
CA SER A 135 -1.83 -3.89 -5.21
C SER A 135 -0.67 -3.26 -5.98
N GLU A 136 0.57 -3.43 -5.52
CA GLU A 136 1.77 -2.94 -6.22
C GLU A 136 1.91 -3.53 -7.64
N LYS A 137 1.49 -4.79 -7.81
CA LYS A 137 1.48 -5.47 -9.12
C LYS A 137 0.33 -5.01 -10.03
N SER A 138 -0.55 -4.13 -9.55
CA SER A 138 -1.68 -3.59 -10.30
C SER A 138 -2.53 -4.68 -10.97
N ILE A 139 -2.80 -5.77 -10.24
CA ILE A 139 -3.54 -6.93 -10.78
C ILE A 139 -4.93 -6.47 -11.28
N PRO A 140 -5.33 -6.83 -12.51
CA PRO A 140 -6.63 -6.45 -13.05
C PRO A 140 -7.80 -6.89 -12.15
N GLY A 141 -8.74 -5.98 -11.89
CA GLY A 141 -9.90 -6.26 -11.03
C GLY A 141 -9.63 -6.23 -9.52
N PHE A 142 -8.37 -6.12 -9.09
CA PHE A 142 -8.00 -6.12 -7.67
C PHE A 142 -8.55 -4.92 -6.89
N LEU A 143 -8.79 -3.77 -7.54
CA LEU A 143 -9.48 -2.63 -6.93
C LEU A 143 -10.86 -3.01 -6.37
N ASN A 144 -11.61 -3.90 -7.02
CA ASN A 144 -12.90 -4.37 -6.50
C ASN A 144 -12.73 -5.21 -5.22
N LEU A 145 -11.62 -5.95 -5.11
CA LEU A 145 -11.29 -6.68 -3.88
C LEU A 145 -10.86 -5.72 -2.77
N ILE A 146 -10.12 -4.65 -3.10
CA ILE A 146 -9.81 -3.58 -2.14
C ILE A 146 -11.12 -2.93 -1.65
N ASP A 147 -12.06 -2.64 -2.56
CA ASP A 147 -13.36 -2.06 -2.21
C ASP A 147 -14.11 -2.97 -1.21
N GLN A 148 -14.22 -4.26 -1.57
CA GLN A 148 -14.97 -5.24 -0.80
C GLN A 148 -14.35 -5.45 0.58
N ARG A 149 -13.02 -5.54 0.68
CA ARG A 149 -12.36 -6.08 1.87
C ARG A 149 -11.78 -5.01 2.81
N PHE A 150 -11.46 -3.83 2.27
CA PHE A 150 -10.84 -2.74 3.03
C PHE A 150 -11.63 -1.44 2.98
N LEU A 151 -12.23 -1.08 1.83
CA LEU A 151 -13.02 0.16 1.72
C LEU A 151 -14.32 0.08 2.51
N ARG A 152 -15.13 -0.94 2.22
CA ARG A 152 -16.48 -1.11 2.75
C ARG A 152 -16.53 -1.85 4.09
N ASN A 153 -15.44 -2.49 4.48
CA ASN A 153 -15.34 -3.22 5.75
C ASN A 153 -14.15 -2.67 6.54
N GLU A 154 -14.34 -2.44 7.84
CA GLU A 154 -13.26 -1.99 8.70
C GLU A 154 -12.31 -3.14 9.02
N SER A 155 -11.07 -3.02 8.54
CA SER A 155 -9.99 -3.95 8.88
C SER A 155 -9.46 -3.66 10.28
N ARG A 156 -8.99 -4.70 10.98
CA ARG A 156 -8.42 -4.55 12.31
C ARG A 156 -7.13 -3.71 12.25
N THR A 157 -6.96 -2.80 13.21
CA THR A 157 -5.71 -2.05 13.40
C THR A 157 -4.62 -2.99 13.89
N PHE A 158 -3.41 -2.85 13.36
CA PHE A 158 -2.22 -3.55 13.84
C PHE A 158 -1.06 -2.60 14.11
N PHE A 159 -0.12 -3.03 14.94
CA PHE A 159 1.05 -2.26 15.33
C PHE A 159 2.31 -2.85 14.69
N ILE A 160 3.16 -2.00 14.11
CA ILE A 160 4.48 -2.40 13.61
C ILE A 160 5.54 -1.91 14.61
N PRO A 161 6.11 -2.80 15.46
CA PRO A 161 7.03 -2.39 16.51
C PRO A 161 8.27 -1.66 16.01
N GLN A 162 8.84 -2.11 14.88
CA GLN A 162 10.06 -1.56 14.31
C GLN A 162 9.92 -0.09 13.87
N HIS A 163 8.68 0.39 13.70
CA HIS A 163 8.39 1.75 13.26
C HIS A 163 7.57 2.53 14.29
N VAL A 164 7.22 1.92 15.43
CA VAL A 164 6.31 2.47 16.44
C VAL A 164 5.04 3.03 15.78
N ALA A 165 4.51 2.29 14.80
CA ALA A 165 3.43 2.76 13.93
C ALA A 165 2.17 1.92 14.12
N LEU A 166 1.03 2.58 14.35
CA LEU A 166 -0.29 1.96 14.27
C LEU A 166 -0.83 2.12 12.85
N VAL A 167 -1.28 1.02 12.26
CA VAL A 167 -1.83 0.98 10.91
C VAL A 167 -3.32 0.67 11.00
N ASP A 168 -4.12 1.74 11.10
CA ASP A 168 -5.57 1.64 11.14
C ASP A 168 -6.18 1.33 9.76
N ALA A 169 -7.50 1.11 9.74
CA ALA A 169 -8.20 0.80 8.51
C ALA A 169 -8.06 1.91 7.44
N HIS A 170 -7.97 3.19 7.83
CA HIS A 170 -7.81 4.29 6.89
C HIS A 170 -6.42 4.31 6.26
N ALA A 171 -5.37 4.09 7.06
CA ALA A 171 -4.01 3.93 6.60
C ALA A 171 -3.90 2.74 5.62
N GLN A 172 -4.49 1.58 5.97
CA GLN A 172 -4.50 0.42 5.10
C GLN A 172 -5.09 0.73 3.72
N ARG A 173 -6.29 1.32 3.66
CA ARG A 173 -6.91 1.73 2.39
C ARG A 173 -6.03 2.70 1.60
N THR A 174 -5.48 3.70 2.28
CA THR A 174 -4.62 4.72 1.69
C THR A 174 -3.38 4.10 1.03
N HIS A 175 -2.73 3.16 1.70
CA HIS A 175 -1.60 2.41 1.14
C HIS A 175 -2.01 1.55 -0.06
N LEU A 176 -3.13 0.84 0.02
CA LEU A 176 -3.59 -0.07 -1.05
C LEU A 176 -3.93 0.71 -2.32
N TYR A 177 -4.80 1.72 -2.26
CA TYR A 177 -5.11 2.53 -3.45
C TYR A 177 -3.92 3.34 -3.93
N GLY A 178 -3.09 3.83 -3.00
CA GLY A 178 -1.90 4.61 -3.34
C GLY A 178 -0.88 3.84 -4.16
N VAL A 179 -0.57 2.61 -3.76
CA VAL A 179 0.41 1.79 -4.50
C VAL A 179 -0.15 1.19 -5.79
N TYR A 180 -1.47 0.97 -5.89
CA TYR A 180 -2.10 0.45 -7.11
C TYR A 180 -1.84 1.35 -8.31
N GLY A 181 -1.83 2.67 -8.08
CA GLY A 181 -1.38 3.68 -9.04
C GLY A 181 -2.51 4.38 -9.78
N ASP A 182 -2.27 4.63 -11.06
CA ASP A 182 -3.04 5.48 -11.97
C ASP A 182 -4.54 5.15 -12.03
N GLN A 183 -4.90 3.87 -11.98
CA GLN A 183 -6.29 3.41 -12.03
C GLN A 183 -7.08 3.66 -10.75
N SER A 184 -6.44 3.92 -9.61
CA SER A 184 -7.13 4.16 -8.34
C SER A 184 -7.96 5.43 -8.35
N VAL A 185 -7.43 6.52 -8.93
CA VAL A 185 -8.12 7.81 -8.98
C VAL A 185 -9.44 7.73 -9.75
N PRO A 186 -9.49 7.31 -11.03
CA PRO A 186 -10.74 7.20 -11.77
C PRO A 186 -11.71 6.19 -11.14
N HIS A 187 -11.21 5.10 -10.54
CA HIS A 187 -12.03 4.14 -9.81
C HIS A 187 -12.73 4.77 -8.60
N LEU A 188 -11.97 5.44 -7.73
CA LEU A 188 -12.52 6.10 -6.54
C LEU A 188 -13.46 7.25 -6.90
N LEU A 189 -13.17 8.04 -7.94
CA LEU A 189 -14.07 9.09 -8.41
C LEU A 189 -15.40 8.53 -8.91
N LYS A 190 -15.37 7.41 -9.64
CA LYS A 190 -16.58 6.72 -10.09
C LYS A 190 -17.45 6.27 -8.91
N LEU A 191 -16.84 5.69 -7.87
CA LEU A 191 -17.55 5.32 -6.65
C LEU A 191 -18.11 6.55 -5.93
N LEU A 192 -17.29 7.58 -5.72
CA LEU A 192 -17.65 8.80 -5.01
C LEU A 192 -18.84 9.55 -5.65
N LYS A 193 -19.00 9.50 -6.97
CA LYS A 193 -20.17 10.09 -7.66
C LYS A 193 -21.51 9.45 -7.29
N THR A 194 -21.50 8.18 -6.87
CA THR A 194 -22.72 7.40 -6.58
C THR A 194 -22.89 7.05 -5.11
N GLU A 195 -21.85 7.21 -4.30
CA GLU A 195 -21.85 6.84 -2.89
C GLU A 195 -22.62 7.85 -2.03
N THR A 196 -23.55 7.35 -1.22
CA THR A 196 -24.38 8.15 -0.30
C THR A 196 -23.91 8.03 1.15
N ASN A 197 -23.14 7.00 1.50
CA ASN A 197 -22.62 6.80 2.84
C ASN A 197 -21.50 7.81 3.15
N ILE A 198 -21.78 8.72 4.09
CA ILE A 198 -20.86 9.80 4.49
C ILE A 198 -19.48 9.27 4.88
N LYS A 199 -19.38 8.20 5.68
CA LYS A 199 -18.08 7.65 6.10
C LYS A 199 -17.26 7.13 4.93
N LEU A 200 -17.91 6.49 3.94
CA LEU A 200 -17.23 6.03 2.74
C LEU A 200 -16.80 7.21 1.86
N ARG A 201 -17.64 8.24 1.70
CA ARG A 201 -17.26 9.48 1.00
C ARG A 201 -16.04 10.15 1.63
N GLN A 202 -16.04 10.31 2.96
CA GLN A 202 -14.91 10.85 3.72
C GLN A 202 -13.65 10.00 3.54
N SER A 203 -13.77 8.67 3.58
CA SER A 203 -12.63 7.77 3.36
C SER A 203 -12.07 7.92 1.94
N MET A 204 -12.93 7.93 0.91
CA MET A 204 -12.51 8.06 -0.49
C MET A 204 -11.84 9.41 -0.75
N THR A 205 -12.40 10.52 -0.24
CA THR A 205 -11.78 11.85 -0.40
C THR A 205 -10.48 11.99 0.39
N SER A 206 -10.37 11.38 1.58
CA SER A 206 -9.10 11.37 2.32
C SER A 206 -7.99 10.55 1.61
N ILE A 207 -8.36 9.48 0.89
CA ILE A 207 -7.42 8.73 0.03
C ILE A 207 -7.04 9.58 -1.18
N LEU A 208 -8.02 10.14 -1.90
CA LEU A 208 -7.80 11.00 -3.07
C LEU A 208 -6.91 12.20 -2.74
N ARG A 209 -7.00 12.76 -1.53
CA ARG A 209 -6.10 13.81 -1.03
C ARG A 209 -4.60 13.44 -1.11
N ARG A 210 -4.24 12.16 -1.20
CA ARG A 210 -2.84 11.75 -1.29
C ARG A 210 -2.40 11.28 -2.68
N ILE A 211 -3.35 10.89 -3.53
CA ILE A 211 -3.06 10.21 -4.80
C ILE A 211 -3.50 11.01 -6.03
N CYS A 212 -4.37 12.01 -5.85
CA CYS A 212 -4.86 12.82 -6.96
C CYS A 212 -3.73 13.50 -7.74
N THR A 213 -4.02 13.75 -9.00
CA THR A 213 -3.27 14.54 -9.97
C THR A 213 -4.26 15.48 -10.65
N PRO A 214 -3.81 16.44 -11.49
CA PRO A 214 -4.70 17.41 -12.14
C PRO A 214 -5.93 16.81 -12.86
N ASP A 215 -5.82 15.57 -13.33
CA ASP A 215 -6.92 14.86 -14.00
C ASP A 215 -8.17 14.67 -13.12
N CYS A 216 -8.03 14.70 -11.79
CA CYS A 216 -9.16 14.57 -10.87
C CYS A 216 -9.90 15.89 -10.59
N ALA A 217 -9.34 17.04 -10.98
CA ALA A 217 -9.78 18.34 -10.50
C ALA A 217 -11.25 18.67 -10.87
N ASN A 218 -11.64 18.43 -12.13
CA ASN A 218 -13.00 18.71 -12.60
C ASN A 218 -14.04 17.87 -11.84
N ASP A 219 -13.79 16.56 -11.69
CA ASP A 219 -14.72 15.67 -10.99
C ASP A 219 -14.88 16.06 -9.51
N ILE A 220 -13.79 16.45 -8.84
CA ILE A 220 -13.85 16.93 -7.46
C ILE A 220 -14.60 18.26 -7.38
N SER A 221 -14.36 19.20 -8.29
CA SER A 221 -15.09 20.47 -8.34
C SER A 221 -16.60 20.24 -8.50
N GLU A 222 -17.03 19.36 -9.41
CA GLU A 222 -18.44 19.03 -9.59
C GLU A 222 -19.06 18.42 -8.33
N ILE A 223 -18.33 17.54 -7.64
CA ILE A 223 -18.78 16.94 -6.37
C ILE A 223 -18.96 18.02 -5.30
N LEU A 224 -18.01 18.94 -5.17
CA LEU A 224 -18.06 20.01 -4.16
C LEU A 224 -19.20 21.00 -4.37
N LYS A 225 -19.75 21.15 -5.59
CA LYS A 225 -20.92 22.02 -5.83
C LYS A 225 -22.16 21.58 -5.05
N THR A 226 -22.26 20.29 -4.73
CA THR A 226 -23.42 19.70 -4.05
C THR A 226 -23.08 19.00 -2.73
N GLU A 227 -21.81 19.00 -2.32
CA GLU A 227 -21.39 18.35 -1.09
C GLU A 227 -21.88 19.10 0.15
N GLN A 228 -22.45 18.36 1.10
CA GLN A 228 -23.03 18.90 2.33
C GLN A 228 -22.24 18.47 3.57
N ASP A 229 -21.50 17.37 3.49
CA ASP A 229 -20.66 16.91 4.59
C ASP A 229 -19.38 17.75 4.69
N HIS A 230 -19.21 18.41 5.85
CA HIS A 230 -18.09 19.31 6.11
C HIS A 230 -16.73 18.65 5.84
N THR A 231 -16.50 17.46 6.40
CA THR A 231 -15.23 16.74 6.25
C THR A 231 -14.95 16.36 4.79
N THR A 232 -15.96 15.89 4.07
CA THR A 232 -15.82 15.58 2.64
C THR A 232 -15.52 16.84 1.83
N PHE A 233 -16.17 17.97 2.14
CA PHE A 233 -15.92 19.26 1.50
C PHE A 233 -14.49 19.77 1.74
N VAL A 234 -14.02 19.70 2.99
CA VAL A 234 -12.65 20.07 3.38
C VAL A 234 -11.63 19.19 2.66
N ASN A 235 -11.84 17.87 2.61
CA ASN A 235 -10.94 16.97 1.87
C ASN A 235 -10.91 17.30 0.37
N GLY A 236 -12.07 17.58 -0.25
CA GLY A 236 -12.13 18.02 -1.65
C GLY A 236 -11.42 19.34 -1.89
N THR A 237 -11.52 20.28 -0.94
CA THR A 237 -10.77 21.55 -0.98
C THR A 237 -9.26 21.29 -0.96
N TYR A 238 -8.77 20.45 -0.05
CA TYR A 238 -7.35 20.05 -0.05
C TYR A 238 -6.93 19.36 -1.35
N ILE A 239 -7.78 18.51 -1.94
CA ILE A 239 -7.47 17.92 -3.24
C ILE A 239 -7.26 19.01 -4.30
N LEU A 240 -8.17 19.98 -4.39
CA LEU A 240 -8.09 21.07 -5.38
C LEU A 240 -6.89 22.00 -5.16
N LEU A 241 -6.46 22.21 -3.92
CA LEU A 241 -5.46 23.23 -3.61
C LEU A 241 -4.04 22.67 -3.44
N ASP A 242 -3.92 21.44 -2.94
CA ASP A 242 -2.61 20.85 -2.61
C ASP A 242 -2.08 19.90 -3.68
N ASN A 243 -2.92 19.37 -4.60
CA ASN A 243 -2.50 18.28 -5.50
C ASN A 243 -2.61 18.56 -7.01
N VAL A 244 -3.45 19.51 -7.42
CA VAL A 244 -3.86 19.65 -8.82
C VAL A 244 -3.40 20.96 -9.49
N GLY A 245 -2.61 21.76 -8.78
CA GLY A 245 -1.98 22.96 -9.34
C GLY A 245 -2.95 24.10 -9.64
N PRO A 246 -2.60 24.95 -10.62
CA PRO A 246 -3.40 26.11 -11.02
C PRO A 246 -4.86 25.79 -11.37
N VAL A 247 -5.09 24.65 -12.04
CA VAL A 247 -6.44 24.24 -12.46
C VAL A 247 -7.37 24.10 -11.26
N GLY A 248 -6.91 23.51 -10.15
CA GLY A 248 -7.75 23.39 -8.96
C GLY A 248 -7.95 24.70 -8.22
N LYS A 249 -6.94 25.59 -8.21
CA LYS A 249 -7.10 26.97 -7.73
C LYS A 249 -8.23 27.68 -8.51
N ASP A 250 -8.19 27.63 -9.83
CA ASP A 250 -9.19 28.29 -10.68
C ASP A 250 -10.58 27.68 -10.48
N LEU A 251 -10.68 26.36 -10.41
CA LEU A 251 -11.95 25.67 -10.13
C LEU A 251 -12.50 26.02 -8.74
N TYR A 252 -11.64 26.13 -7.72
CA TYR A 252 -12.05 26.48 -6.36
C TYR A 252 -12.53 27.93 -6.27
N LEU A 253 -11.83 28.88 -6.92
CA LEU A 253 -12.24 30.28 -6.95
C LEU A 253 -13.56 30.51 -7.71
N ASN A 254 -13.84 29.67 -8.71
CA ASN A 254 -15.09 29.68 -9.47
C ASN A 254 -16.18 28.78 -8.86
N LEU A 255 -15.91 28.10 -7.74
CA LEU A 255 -16.87 27.20 -7.12
C LEU A 255 -18.05 27.99 -6.55
N ASN A 256 -19.27 27.52 -6.85
CA ASN A 256 -20.51 28.07 -6.30
C ASN A 256 -21.28 26.94 -5.59
N PRO A 257 -20.88 26.57 -4.36
CA PRO A 257 -21.47 25.44 -3.66
C PRO A 257 -22.88 25.78 -3.17
N LYS A 258 -23.79 24.80 -3.24
CA LYS A 258 -25.19 24.98 -2.85
C LYS A 258 -25.44 24.40 -1.46
N SER A 259 -26.11 25.17 -0.60
CA SER A 259 -26.64 24.69 0.69
C SER A 259 -25.58 24.18 1.67
N LEU A 260 -24.45 24.89 1.79
CA LEU A 260 -23.43 24.58 2.79
C LEU A 260 -23.95 24.80 4.22
N SER A 261 -23.50 23.97 5.16
CA SER A 261 -23.66 24.28 6.59
C SER A 261 -22.88 25.55 6.93
N LYS A 262 -23.25 26.23 8.02
CA LYS A 262 -22.59 27.49 8.41
C LYS A 262 -21.08 27.33 8.62
N GLU A 263 -20.68 26.25 9.28
CA GLU A 263 -19.27 25.88 9.48
C GLU A 263 -18.51 25.70 8.15
N THR A 264 -19.14 25.03 7.17
CA THR A 264 -18.51 24.79 5.87
C THR A 264 -18.45 26.04 5.01
N GLU A 265 -19.47 26.91 5.09
CA GLU A 265 -19.48 28.22 4.45
C GLU A 265 -18.34 29.12 4.98
N ASP A 266 -18.18 29.18 6.31
CA ASP A 266 -17.11 29.96 6.93
C ASP A 266 -15.71 29.45 6.54
N TYR A 267 -15.53 28.12 6.53
CA TYR A 267 -14.31 27.49 6.01
C TYR A 267 -14.07 27.84 4.53
N PHE A 268 -15.07 27.67 3.67
CA PHE A 268 -14.98 27.95 2.24
C PHE A 268 -14.50 29.38 1.97
N HIS A 269 -15.10 30.37 2.63
CA HIS A 269 -14.70 31.77 2.50
C HIS A 269 -13.30 32.08 3.05
N SER A 270 -12.90 31.45 4.16
CA SER A 270 -11.54 31.63 4.68
C SER A 270 -10.47 31.15 3.69
N GLU A 271 -10.72 30.00 3.05
CA GLU A 271 -9.80 29.41 2.08
C GLU A 271 -9.76 30.22 0.78
N GLN A 272 -10.86 30.82 0.33
CA GLN A 272 -10.86 31.68 -0.87
C GLN A 272 -9.84 32.83 -0.78
N ASN A 273 -9.61 33.38 0.42
CA ASN A 273 -8.60 34.42 0.61
C ASN A 273 -7.17 33.86 0.56
N TYR A 274 -6.96 32.67 1.10
CA TYR A 274 -5.67 31.97 1.04
C TYR A 274 -5.30 31.59 -0.40
N VAL A 275 -6.26 31.05 -1.14
CA VAL A 275 -6.10 30.52 -2.50
C VAL A 275 -5.68 31.57 -3.52
N LYS A 276 -6.16 32.81 -3.38
CA LYS A 276 -5.78 33.92 -4.28
C LYS A 276 -4.27 34.15 -4.34
N ASN A 277 -3.57 33.89 -3.24
CA ASN A 277 -2.12 34.11 -3.11
C ASN A 277 -1.27 32.92 -3.58
N GLN A 278 -1.89 31.78 -3.91
CA GLN A 278 -1.15 30.62 -4.40
C GLN A 278 -0.57 30.89 -5.79
N SER A 279 0.73 30.68 -5.91
CA SER A 279 1.54 30.91 -7.11
C SER A 279 2.80 30.06 -7.03
N TYR A 280 3.57 29.97 -8.11
CA TYR A 280 4.85 29.27 -8.10
C TYR A 280 5.80 29.80 -7.00
N SER A 281 5.96 31.12 -6.92
CA SER A 281 6.82 31.76 -5.91
C SER A 281 6.33 31.51 -4.47
N PHE A 282 5.02 31.46 -4.24
CA PHE A 282 4.44 31.10 -2.95
C PHE A 282 4.87 29.70 -2.51
N PHE A 283 4.78 28.71 -3.40
CA PHE A 283 5.15 27.32 -3.07
C PHE A 283 6.66 27.12 -2.94
N ILE A 284 7.48 27.80 -3.76
CA ILE A 284 8.93 27.84 -3.57
C ILE A 284 9.28 28.43 -2.19
N GLY A 285 8.63 29.52 -1.79
CA GLY A 285 8.79 30.11 -0.45
C GLY A 285 8.39 29.14 0.66
N LYS A 286 7.30 28.38 0.49
CA LYS A 286 6.84 27.34 1.43
C LYS A 286 7.87 26.20 1.56
N LEU A 287 8.45 25.75 0.45
CA LEU A 287 9.51 24.75 0.42
C LEU A 287 10.77 25.24 1.15
N LYS A 288 11.25 26.44 0.81
CA LYS A 288 12.41 27.06 1.48
C LYS A 288 12.21 27.22 2.99
N LYS A 289 11.03 27.69 3.40
CA LYS A 289 10.71 27.85 4.83
C LYS A 289 10.72 26.52 5.59
N LYS A 290 10.29 25.43 4.96
CA LYS A 290 10.15 24.12 5.62
C LYS A 290 11.43 23.28 5.58
N TYR A 291 12.17 23.32 4.47
CA TYR A 291 13.30 22.43 4.22
C TYR A 291 14.66 23.16 4.14
N GLY A 292 14.66 24.49 4.03
CA GLY A 292 15.87 25.28 3.80
C GLY A 292 16.18 25.46 2.31
N GLU A 293 17.36 25.99 2.02
CA GLU A 293 17.92 26.06 0.67
C GLU A 293 18.62 24.75 0.32
N SER A 294 18.64 24.38 -0.96
CA SER A 294 19.49 23.28 -1.42
C SER A 294 20.92 23.74 -1.59
N ASN A 295 21.86 22.86 -1.26
CA ASN A 295 23.28 23.02 -1.57
C ASN A 295 23.74 22.07 -2.70
N ASN A 296 22.80 21.32 -3.29
CA ASN A 296 23.10 20.40 -4.38
C ASN A 296 23.15 21.16 -5.71
N ASP A 297 24.06 20.75 -6.59
CA ASP A 297 24.20 21.24 -7.96
C ASP A 297 24.17 20.04 -8.91
N PHE A 298 23.00 19.42 -9.04
CA PHE A 298 22.83 18.26 -9.92
C PHE A 298 22.76 18.70 -11.38
N SER A 299 23.53 18.01 -12.23
CA SER A 299 23.17 17.96 -13.65
C SER A 299 21.85 17.23 -13.84
N ASP A 300 21.16 17.48 -14.96
CA ASP A 300 19.92 16.76 -15.31
C ASP A 300 20.07 15.23 -15.25
N SER A 301 21.21 14.70 -15.73
CA SER A 301 21.48 13.26 -15.71
C SER A 301 21.70 12.72 -14.29
N GLN A 302 22.34 13.51 -13.41
CA GLN A 302 22.53 13.14 -12.01
C GLN A 302 21.20 13.14 -11.26
N LEU A 303 20.38 14.19 -11.42
CA LEU A 303 19.07 14.26 -10.78
C LEU A 303 18.17 13.09 -11.21
N MET A 304 18.15 12.76 -12.51
CA MET A 304 17.41 11.59 -13.00
C MET A 304 17.93 10.28 -12.40
N THR A 305 19.26 10.12 -12.28
CA THR A 305 19.85 8.93 -11.67
C THR A 305 19.46 8.78 -10.20
N GLU A 306 19.51 9.87 -9.43
CA GLU A 306 19.09 9.86 -8.03
C GLU A 306 17.58 9.63 -7.88
N LEU A 307 16.77 10.14 -8.81
CA LEU A 307 15.32 9.92 -8.81
C LEU A 307 14.97 8.46 -9.11
N GLU A 308 15.70 7.78 -10.01
CA GLU A 308 15.54 6.34 -10.24
C GLU A 308 15.94 5.53 -8.99
N LYS A 309 17.03 5.92 -8.31
CA LYS A 309 17.40 5.30 -7.03
C LYS A 309 16.32 5.50 -5.98
N MET A 310 15.73 6.70 -5.89
CA MET A 310 14.61 6.98 -5.00
C MET A 310 13.43 6.03 -5.29
N ILE A 311 13.05 5.84 -6.56
CA ILE A 311 11.99 4.91 -6.96
C ILE A 311 12.34 3.47 -6.57
N GLN A 312 13.57 3.01 -6.85
CA GLN A 312 14.05 1.67 -6.49
C GLN A 312 14.06 1.45 -4.97
N ASN A 313 14.39 2.49 -4.21
CA ASN A 313 14.38 2.51 -2.74
C ASN A 313 13.01 2.85 -2.15
N ARG A 314 11.93 2.51 -2.86
CA ARG A 314 10.54 2.65 -2.37
C ARG A 314 10.16 4.10 -2.04
N GLY A 315 10.62 5.04 -2.87
CA GLY A 315 10.33 6.48 -2.73
C GLY A 315 11.14 7.20 -1.65
N GLU A 316 12.20 6.58 -1.11
CA GLU A 316 13.10 7.18 -0.12
C GLU A 316 14.33 7.82 -0.78
N SER A 317 14.73 9.00 -0.31
CA SER A 317 15.99 9.63 -0.68
C SER A 317 16.54 10.47 0.46
N ASP A 318 17.80 10.24 0.81
CA ASP A 318 18.56 11.08 1.74
C ASP A 318 19.38 12.16 1.03
N ILE A 319 19.36 12.16 -0.31
CA ILE A 319 20.28 12.94 -1.15
C ILE A 319 19.53 14.09 -1.83
N ILE A 320 18.35 13.82 -2.39
CA ILE A 320 17.60 14.82 -3.14
C ILE A 320 16.91 15.78 -2.17
N HIS A 321 17.23 17.06 -2.30
CA HIS A 321 16.51 18.12 -1.62
C HIS A 321 15.26 18.49 -2.45
N PRO A 322 14.10 18.79 -1.84
CA PRO A 322 12.88 19.14 -2.58
C PRO A 322 13.03 20.29 -3.59
N LEU A 323 13.99 21.20 -3.38
CA LEU A 323 14.25 22.31 -4.30
C LEU A 323 15.04 21.92 -5.56
N ASP A 324 15.69 20.76 -5.59
CA ASP A 324 16.53 20.32 -6.72
C ASP A 324 15.71 20.07 -8.00
N PHE A 325 14.40 19.86 -7.83
CA PHE A 325 13.46 19.64 -8.93
C PHE A 325 13.13 20.89 -9.75
N PHE A 326 13.60 22.08 -9.37
CA PHE A 326 13.19 23.35 -9.97
C PHE A 326 14.28 24.12 -10.71
N SER A 327 15.55 23.70 -10.59
CA SER A 327 16.71 24.34 -11.22
C SER A 327 17.30 23.57 -12.41
N ASN A 328 16.60 22.53 -12.88
CA ASN A 328 17.03 21.64 -13.97
C ASN A 328 16.36 21.99 -15.31
N SER A 329 16.86 21.40 -16.41
CA SER A 329 16.28 21.53 -17.76
C SER A 329 15.56 20.26 -18.25
N ILE A 330 15.23 19.34 -17.35
CA ILE A 330 14.56 18.09 -17.68
C ILE A 330 13.15 18.38 -18.20
N ASP A 331 12.69 17.59 -19.18
CA ASP A 331 11.29 17.66 -19.60
C ASP A 331 10.34 17.49 -18.40
N LYS A 332 9.46 18.46 -18.25
CA LYS A 332 8.57 18.56 -17.10
C LYS A 332 7.66 17.34 -16.97
N GLN A 333 7.16 16.79 -18.07
CA GLN A 333 6.26 15.64 -18.02
C GLN A 333 7.01 14.38 -17.60
N ILE A 334 8.25 14.21 -18.06
CA ILE A 334 9.14 13.15 -17.58
C ILE A 334 9.32 13.26 -16.06
N LEU A 335 9.58 14.47 -15.55
CA LEU A 335 9.77 14.70 -14.12
C LEU A 335 8.51 14.40 -13.30
N ILE A 336 7.35 14.87 -13.76
CA ILE A 336 6.04 14.59 -13.14
C ILE A 336 5.79 13.08 -13.08
N ASN A 337 6.00 12.36 -14.19
CA ASN A 337 5.76 10.92 -14.23
C ASN A 337 6.66 10.16 -13.24
N LYS A 338 7.93 10.57 -13.13
CA LYS A 338 8.87 9.97 -12.18
C LYS A 338 8.54 10.28 -10.73
N LEU A 339 8.12 11.50 -10.42
CA LEU A 339 7.66 11.88 -9.07
C LEU A 339 6.35 11.18 -8.68
N ILE A 340 5.42 10.99 -9.63
CA ILE A 340 4.21 10.18 -9.40
C ILE A 340 4.60 8.74 -9.08
N GLU A 341 5.56 8.16 -9.80
CA GLU A 341 6.06 6.80 -9.52
C GLU A 341 6.79 6.73 -8.17
N ALA A 342 7.62 7.72 -7.83
CA ALA A 342 8.28 7.80 -6.52
C ALA A 342 7.26 7.87 -5.38
N ARG A 343 6.25 8.75 -5.50
CA ARG A 343 5.11 8.83 -4.58
C ARG A 343 4.35 7.51 -4.47
N ARG A 344 4.07 6.84 -5.59
CA ARG A 344 3.41 5.52 -5.62
C ARG A 344 4.21 4.51 -4.80
N LYS A 345 5.52 4.50 -4.98
CA LYS A 345 6.44 3.62 -4.26
C LYS A 345 6.56 3.94 -2.77
N SER A 346 6.43 5.20 -2.35
CA SER A 346 6.38 5.58 -0.93
C SER A 346 5.22 4.91 -0.17
N PHE A 347 4.11 4.56 -0.83
CA PHE A 347 3.03 3.79 -0.21
C PHE A 347 3.42 2.35 0.17
N LEU A 348 4.58 1.83 -0.25
CA LEU A 348 5.09 0.55 0.25
C LEU A 348 5.71 0.65 1.65
N ARG A 349 6.02 1.86 2.11
CA ARG A 349 6.64 2.14 3.41
C ARG A 349 5.55 2.43 4.43
N ILE A 350 5.13 1.39 5.16
CA ILE A 350 4.05 1.45 6.16
C ILE A 350 4.59 2.04 7.49
N ASN A 351 5.07 3.28 7.43
CA ASN A 351 5.61 4.03 8.56
C ASN A 351 5.40 5.54 8.37
N HIS A 352 5.76 6.33 9.39
CA HIS A 352 5.57 7.79 9.35
C HIS A 352 6.39 8.47 8.23
N HIS A 353 7.62 8.01 7.99
CA HIS A 353 8.48 8.58 6.94
C HIS A 353 7.89 8.39 5.54
N GLY A 354 7.33 7.22 5.24
CA GLY A 354 6.64 6.99 3.97
C GLY A 354 5.48 7.98 3.72
N MET A 355 4.70 8.31 4.76
CA MET A 355 3.65 9.34 4.67
C MET A 355 4.23 10.75 4.45
N GLN A 356 5.29 11.09 5.17
CA GLN A 356 5.98 12.37 4.98
C GLN A 356 6.50 12.53 3.55
N ASP A 357 7.06 11.47 2.97
CA ASP A 357 7.58 11.49 1.61
C ASP A 357 6.47 11.60 0.58
N ILE A 358 5.29 11.01 0.81
CA ILE A 358 4.11 11.23 -0.03
C ILE A 358 3.71 12.72 -0.02
N ASP A 359 3.68 13.34 1.16
CA ASP A 359 3.33 14.75 1.30
C ASP A 359 4.38 15.67 0.66
N ILE A 360 5.67 15.33 0.77
CA ILE A 360 6.77 16.02 0.09
C ILE A 360 6.60 15.93 -1.43
N ASN A 361 6.38 14.73 -1.96
CA ASN A 361 6.16 14.53 -3.39
C ASN A 361 4.93 15.30 -3.89
N ASN A 362 3.83 15.32 -3.13
CA ASN A 362 2.64 16.11 -3.48
C ASN A 362 2.95 17.60 -3.54
N LEU A 363 3.69 18.13 -2.55
CA LEU A 363 4.10 19.54 -2.56
C LEU A 363 5.01 19.88 -3.75
N ILE A 364 5.97 19.01 -4.08
CA ILE A 364 6.86 19.18 -5.24
C ILE A 364 6.02 19.16 -6.53
N LEU A 365 5.19 18.13 -6.73
CA LEU A 365 4.30 18.00 -7.89
C LEU A 365 3.41 19.24 -8.06
N ASN A 366 2.77 19.70 -6.99
CA ASN A 366 1.92 20.89 -7.02
C ASN A 366 2.71 22.12 -7.45
N THR A 367 3.91 22.32 -6.91
CA THR A 367 4.81 23.42 -7.27
C THR A 367 5.20 23.35 -8.74
N ILE A 368 5.54 22.15 -9.25
CA ILE A 368 5.85 21.92 -10.67
C ILE A 368 4.64 22.32 -11.52
N TYR A 369 3.41 21.96 -11.17
CA TYR A 369 2.23 22.38 -11.94
C TYR A 369 2.11 23.91 -12.07
N TYR A 370 2.38 24.66 -10.99
CA TYR A 370 2.38 26.13 -11.00
C TYR A 370 3.49 26.76 -11.85
N GLN A 371 4.61 26.08 -12.07
CA GLN A 371 5.70 26.58 -12.92
C GLN A 371 5.25 26.84 -14.37
N LYS A 372 4.17 26.18 -14.84
CA LYS A 372 3.64 26.37 -16.20
C LYS A 372 3.08 27.78 -16.42
N GLN A 373 2.51 28.37 -15.38
CA GLN A 373 1.78 29.63 -15.48
C GLN A 373 2.72 30.85 -15.45
N SER A 374 3.86 30.75 -14.75
CA SER A 374 4.83 31.85 -14.67
C SER A 374 5.52 32.19 -15.99
N THR A 375 5.64 31.22 -16.91
CA THR A 375 6.18 31.47 -18.27
C THR A 375 5.18 32.13 -19.21
N ASP A 376 3.88 32.01 -18.94
CA ASP A 376 2.82 32.67 -19.73
C ASP A 376 2.52 34.09 -19.21
N ASP A 377 2.79 34.37 -17.93
CA ASP A 377 2.64 35.71 -17.32
C ASP A 377 3.84 36.66 -17.56
N THR A 378 4.86 36.22 -18.30
CA THR A 378 6.09 37.00 -18.61
C THR A 378 6.27 37.35 -20.09
N ILE A 379 5.21 37.26 -20.92
CA ILE A 379 5.19 37.71 -22.32
C ILE A 379 4.34 38.96 -22.50
#